data_AF-A0A4S2T7Z0-F1
#
_entry.id   AF-A0A4S2T7Z0-F1
#
_cell.length_a   1.000
_cell.length_b   1.000
_cell.length_c   1.000
_cell.angle_alpha   90.00
_cell.angle_beta   90.00
_cell.angle_gamma   90.00
#
_symmetry.space_group_name_H-M   'P 1'
#
loop_
_entity.id
_entity.type
_entity.pdbx_description
1 polymer ?
#
loop_
_entity_poly.entity_id
_entity_poly.type
_entity_poly.pdbx_seq_one_letter_code
_entity_poly.pdbx_strand_id
1 'polypeptide(L)'
;MTPEQASARAALLLIGRLVRLRGLTVEEAVTAVAQRRRRETGPHTDLVVAEAHAVMSEALAPIRAAMEAFKPMAQAAAAAMAELARALRPVAQQTAAARRDRPAWATPYGPPPRRRFP
;
A
#
# COMPACT_ATOMS: atom_id res chain seq x y z
N MET A 1 1.93 20.87 10.76
CA MET A 1 1.73 21.48 9.42
C MET A 1 0.31 21.18 8.99
N THR A 2 -0.49 22.19 8.68
CA THR A 2 -1.87 21.97 8.21
C THR A 2 -1.86 21.46 6.76
N PRO A 3 -2.90 20.73 6.31
CA PRO A 3 -3.00 20.31 4.90
C PRO A 3 -2.96 21.49 3.93
N GLU A 4 -3.47 22.65 4.35
CA GLU A 4 -3.44 23.89 3.57
C GLU A 4 -2.01 24.43 3.43
N GLN A 5 -1.23 24.45 4.52
CA GLN A 5 0.19 24.82 4.48
C GLN A 5 1.01 23.86 3.62
N ALA A 6 0.69 22.55 3.66
CA ALA A 6 1.34 21.55 2.82
C ALA A 6 1.07 21.80 1.33
N SER A 7 -0.19 22.09 1.00
CA SER A 7 -0.61 22.41 -0.37
C SER A 7 0.04 23.69 -0.89
N ALA A 8 0.10 24.74 -0.07
CA ALA A 8 0.78 25.99 -0.44
C ALA A 8 2.28 25.78 -0.70
N ARG A 9 2.96 25.00 0.15
CA ARG A 9 4.37 24.64 -0.06
C ARG A 9 4.59 23.82 -1.33
N ALA A 10 3.72 22.85 -1.60
CA ALA A 10 3.78 22.06 -2.82
C ALA A 10 3.61 22.93 -4.08
N ALA A 11 2.68 23.90 -4.04
CA ALA A 11 2.48 24.84 -5.14
C ALA A 11 3.75 25.67 -5.42
N LEU A 12 4.41 26.20 -4.38
CA LEU A 12 5.65 26.97 -4.53
C LEU A 12 6.79 26.13 -5.14
N LEU A 13 6.92 24.87 -4.71
CA LEU A 13 7.91 23.94 -5.27
C LEU A 13 7.66 23.67 -6.75
N LEU A 14 6.41 23.45 -7.14
CA LEU A 14 6.03 23.21 -8.54
C LEU A 14 6.28 24.43 -9.41
N ILE A 15 5.92 25.64 -8.95
CA ILE A 15 6.19 26.89 -9.66
C ILE A 15 7.70 27.04 -9.92
N GLY A 16 8.53 26.85 -8.89
CA GLY A 16 9.99 26.95 -9.03
C GLY A 16 10.57 25.94 -10.03
N ARG A 17 10.06 24.70 -10.04
CA ARG A 17 10.49 23.66 -11.00
C ARG A 17 10.05 23.97 -12.43
N LEU A 18 8.82 24.43 -12.63
CA LEU A 18 8.32 24.78 -13.96
C LEU A 18 9.13 25.92 -14.57
N VAL A 19 9.48 26.94 -13.78
CA VAL A 19 10.33 28.04 -14.25
C VAL A 19 11.74 27.52 -14.58
N ARG A 20 12.37 26.77 -13.67
CA ARG A 20 13.78 26.36 -13.81
C ARG A 20 13.99 25.27 -14.86
N LEU A 21 13.13 24.27 -14.91
CA LEU A 21 13.33 23.06 -15.72
C LEU A 21 12.57 23.08 -17.04
N ARG A 22 11.47 23.84 -17.11
CA ARG A 22 10.61 23.91 -18.31
C ARG A 22 10.66 25.27 -18.99
N GLY A 23 11.35 26.25 -18.41
CA GLY A 23 11.56 27.58 -19.00
C GLY A 23 10.30 28.44 -19.05
N LEU A 24 9.27 28.12 -18.23
CA LEU A 24 8.08 28.96 -18.14
C LEU A 24 8.40 30.27 -17.43
N THR A 25 7.68 31.32 -17.80
CA THR A 25 7.65 32.54 -16.99
C THR A 25 6.97 32.27 -15.64
N VAL A 26 7.25 33.13 -14.65
CA VAL A 26 6.64 33.01 -13.32
C VAL A 26 5.11 33.12 -13.41
N GLU A 27 4.59 34.01 -14.25
CA GLU A 27 3.15 34.21 -14.44
C GLU A 27 2.47 32.97 -15.04
N GLU A 28 3.06 32.39 -16.08
CA GLU A 28 2.55 31.16 -16.70
C GLU A 28 2.57 29.99 -15.72
N ALA A 29 3.66 29.84 -14.95
CA ALA A 29 3.78 28.78 -13.96
C ALA A 29 2.75 28.91 -12.83
N VAL A 30 2.53 30.12 -12.29
CA VAL A 30 1.50 30.40 -11.29
C VAL A 30 0.11 30.10 -11.85
N THR A 31 -0.16 30.53 -13.09
CA THR A 31 -1.44 30.33 -13.77
C THR A 31 -1.72 28.85 -13.98
N ALA A 32 -0.73 28.08 -14.45
CA ALA A 32 -0.85 26.65 -14.69
C ALA A 32 -1.15 25.88 -13.39
N VAL A 33 -0.47 26.22 -12.28
CA VAL A 33 -0.72 25.61 -10.97
C VAL A 33 -2.10 26.00 -10.44
N ALA A 34 -2.53 27.25 -10.61
CA ALA A 34 -3.86 27.70 -10.22
C ALA A 34 -4.98 27.00 -11.01
N GLN A 35 -4.85 26.91 -12.33
CA GLN A 35 -5.76 26.16 -13.21
C GLN A 35 -5.86 24.71 -12.76
N ARG A 36 -4.72 24.05 -12.52
CA ARG A 36 -4.71 22.67 -12.04
C ARG A 36 -5.40 22.51 -10.69
N ARG A 37 -5.19 23.43 -9.75
CA ARG A 37 -5.85 23.42 -8.43
C ARG A 37 -7.37 23.57 -8.54
N ARG A 38 -7.85 24.33 -9.53
CA ARG A 38 -9.28 24.49 -9.87
C ARG A 38 -9.86 23.33 -10.68
N ARG A 39 -9.02 22.33 -11.04
CA ARG A 39 -9.37 21.21 -11.94
C ARG A 39 -9.72 21.67 -13.36
N GLU A 40 -9.21 22.82 -13.77
CA GLU A 40 -9.29 23.31 -15.13
C GLU A 40 -8.15 22.70 -15.96
N THR A 41 -8.35 22.65 -17.28
CA THR A 41 -7.32 22.25 -18.24
C THR A 41 -6.81 23.48 -18.96
N GLY A 42 -5.50 23.53 -19.21
CA GLY A 42 -4.84 24.68 -19.82
C GLY A 42 -3.54 24.27 -20.51
N PRO A 43 -2.88 25.18 -21.21
CA PRO A 43 -1.74 24.87 -22.08
C PRO A 43 -0.54 24.24 -21.33
N HIS A 44 -0.43 24.48 -20.03
CA HIS A 44 0.70 23.99 -19.21
C HIS A 44 0.26 23.10 -18.05
N THR A 45 -1.02 22.70 -17.97
CA THR A 45 -1.50 21.84 -16.88
C THR A 45 -0.88 20.46 -16.91
N ASP A 46 -0.56 19.96 -18.11
CA ASP A 46 0.11 18.66 -18.29
C ASP A 46 1.55 18.68 -17.76
N LEU A 47 2.24 19.82 -17.92
CA LEU A 47 3.58 20.03 -17.36
C LEU A 47 3.55 20.05 -15.83
N VAL A 48 2.53 20.67 -15.23
CA VAL A 48 2.34 20.66 -13.77
C VAL A 48 2.17 19.23 -13.25
N VAL A 49 1.37 18.42 -13.95
CA VAL A 49 1.15 17.00 -13.59
C VAL A 49 2.43 16.20 -13.73
N ALA A 50 3.17 16.36 -14.84
CA ALA A 50 4.44 15.68 -15.06
C ALA A 50 5.46 16.01 -13.95
N GLU A 51 5.60 17.28 -13.57
CA GLU A 51 6.51 17.69 -12.50
C GLU A 51 6.04 17.21 -11.12
N ALA A 52 4.73 17.20 -10.85
CA ALA A 52 4.21 16.64 -9.60
C ALA A 52 4.53 15.15 -9.47
N HIS A 53 4.38 14.37 -10.55
CA HIS A 53 4.79 12.97 -10.57
C HIS A 53 6.31 12.80 -10.40
N ALA A 54 7.12 13.67 -11.03
CA ALA A 54 8.57 13.65 -10.87
C ALA A 54 8.98 13.90 -9.41
N VAL A 55 8.44 14.93 -8.77
CA VAL A 55 8.68 15.24 -7.35
C VAL A 55 8.28 14.07 -6.45
N MET A 56 7.12 13.47 -6.69
CA MET A 56 6.69 12.28 -5.93
C MET A 56 7.64 11.11 -6.13
N SER A 57 8.10 10.87 -7.37
CA SER A 57 9.02 9.77 -7.66
C SER A 57 10.37 9.95 -6.97
N GLU A 58 10.89 11.19 -6.92
CA GLU A 58 12.12 11.55 -6.22
C GLU A 58 11.96 11.39 -4.70
N ALA A 59 10.83 11.84 -4.14
CA ALA A 59 10.54 11.70 -2.72
C ALA A 59 10.37 10.23 -2.27
N LEU A 60 9.84 9.38 -3.16
CA LEU A 60 9.66 7.95 -2.90
C LEU A 60 10.91 7.12 -3.20
N ALA A 61 11.91 7.65 -3.91
CA ALA A 61 13.16 6.96 -4.19
C ALA A 61 13.88 6.44 -2.93
N PRO A 62 14.08 7.22 -1.85
CA PRO A 62 14.71 6.71 -0.63
C PRO A 62 13.87 5.63 0.08
N ILE A 63 12.54 5.74 0.01
CA ILE A 63 11.64 4.71 0.56
C ILE A 63 11.77 3.42 -0.22
N ARG A 64 11.83 3.47 -1.56
CA ARG A 64 12.09 2.29 -2.39
C ARG A 64 13.45 1.67 -2.08
N ALA A 65 14.50 2.48 -1.99
CA ALA A 65 15.84 2.00 -1.63
C ALA A 65 15.87 1.32 -0.26
N ALA A 66 15.17 1.90 0.74
CA ALA A 66 15.03 1.27 2.05
C ALA A 66 14.26 -0.06 1.97
N MET A 67 13.14 -0.12 1.26
CA MET A 67 12.39 -1.37 1.07
C MET A 67 13.21 -2.44 0.36
N GLU A 68 14.01 -2.06 -0.64
CA GLU A 68 14.93 -2.98 -1.33
C GLU A 68 15.99 -3.53 -0.38
N ALA A 69 16.52 -2.70 0.53
CA ALA A 69 17.45 -3.14 1.57
C ALA A 69 16.82 -4.11 2.58
N PHE A 70 15.52 -3.96 2.87
CA PHE A 70 14.77 -4.88 3.76
C PHE A 70 14.30 -6.17 3.07
N LYS A 71 14.29 -6.22 1.74
CA LYS A 71 13.87 -7.39 0.96
C LYS A 71 14.54 -8.71 1.36
N PRO A 72 15.88 -8.82 1.53
CA PRO A 72 16.51 -10.08 1.93
C PRO A 72 16.08 -10.52 3.33
N MET A 73 15.91 -9.58 4.26
CA MET A 73 15.43 -9.88 5.61
C MET A 73 13.97 -10.35 5.60
N ALA A 74 13.12 -9.75 4.78
CA ALA A 74 11.75 -10.20 4.58
C ALA A 74 11.67 -11.60 3.95
N GLN A 75 12.56 -11.89 2.99
CA GLN A 75 12.67 -13.23 2.38
C GLN A 75 13.14 -14.28 3.39
N ALA A 76 14.13 -13.96 4.23
CA ALA A 76 14.59 -14.84 5.30
C ALA A 76 13.49 -15.09 6.35
N ALA A 77 12.75 -14.05 6.74
CA ALA A 77 11.63 -14.18 7.66
C ALA A 77 10.49 -15.03 7.07
N ALA A 78 10.16 -14.83 5.78
CA ALA A 78 9.16 -15.63 5.09
C ALA A 78 9.59 -17.10 4.97
N ALA A 79 10.86 -17.36 4.69
CA ALA A 79 11.42 -18.72 4.66
C ALA A 79 11.35 -19.39 6.04
N ALA A 80 11.73 -18.68 7.10
CA ALA A 80 11.64 -19.19 8.47
C ALA A 80 10.18 -19.49 8.89
N MET A 81 9.24 -18.63 8.51
CA MET A 81 7.81 -18.86 8.76
C MET A 81 7.27 -20.04 7.95
N ALA A 82 7.75 -20.23 6.71
CA ALA A 82 7.40 -21.38 5.90
C ALA A 82 7.93 -22.69 6.49
N GLU A 83 9.17 -22.71 7.03
CA GLU A 83 9.70 -23.87 7.75
C GLU A 83 8.89 -24.17 9.02
N LEU A 84 8.53 -23.14 9.80
CA LEU A 84 7.68 -23.30 10.98
C LEU A 84 6.30 -23.88 10.60
N ALA A 85 5.69 -23.36 9.53
CA ALA A 85 4.40 -23.88 9.04
C ALA A 85 4.51 -25.34 8.57
N ARG A 86 5.61 -25.73 7.93
CA ARG A 86 5.87 -27.14 7.55
C ARG A 86 6.06 -28.02 8.77
N ALA A 87 6.79 -27.56 9.79
CA ALA A 87 7.02 -28.30 11.03
C ALA A 87 5.72 -28.51 11.83
N LEU A 88 4.79 -27.54 11.79
CA LEU A 88 3.50 -27.64 12.47
C LEU A 88 2.43 -28.40 11.67
N ARG A 89 2.62 -28.60 10.36
CA ARG A 89 1.71 -29.34 9.47
C ARG A 89 1.40 -30.78 9.95
N PRO A 90 2.37 -31.61 10.36
CA PRO A 90 2.08 -32.96 10.86
C PRO A 90 1.27 -32.94 12.16
N VAL A 91 1.52 -31.97 13.06
CA VAL A 91 0.78 -31.82 14.32
C VAL A 91 -0.69 -31.46 14.05
N ALA A 92 -0.93 -30.54 13.11
CA ALA A 92 -2.27 -30.16 12.69
C ALA A 92 -3.03 -31.31 11.98
N GLN A 93 -2.33 -32.12 11.18
CA GLN A 93 -2.92 -33.29 10.53
C GLN A 93 -3.28 -34.39 11.52
N GLN A 94 -2.45 -34.64 12.54
CA GLN A 94 -2.75 -35.60 13.60
C GLN A 94 -3.95 -35.18 14.45
N THR A 95 -4.09 -33.90 14.78
CA THR A 95 -5.29 -33.41 15.51
C THR A 95 -6.55 -33.48 14.67
N ALA A 96 -6.47 -33.21 13.36
CA ALA A 96 -7.60 -33.33 12.45
C ALA A 96 -8.04 -34.79 12.27
N ALA A 97 -7.09 -35.73 12.15
CA ALA A 97 -7.37 -37.17 12.07
C ALA A 97 -8.00 -37.69 13.37
N ALA A 98 -7.43 -37.36 14.54
CA ALA A 98 -7.96 -37.75 15.85
C ALA A 98 -9.39 -37.22 16.10
N ARG A 99 -9.74 -36.05 15.53
CA ARG A 99 -11.10 -35.50 15.60
C ARG A 99 -12.08 -36.23 14.67
N ARG A 100 -11.59 -36.78 13.56
CA ARG A 100 -12.40 -37.46 12.54
C ARG A 100 -12.69 -38.92 12.91
N ASP A 101 -11.75 -39.57 13.59
CA ASP A 101 -11.87 -40.97 14.03
C ASP A 101 -12.59 -41.15 15.37
N ARG A 102 -12.97 -40.05 16.04
CA ARG A 102 -13.80 -40.15 17.25
C ARG A 102 -15.25 -40.47 16.84
N PRO A 103 -15.80 -41.62 17.25
CA PRO A 103 -17.17 -41.97 16.90
C PRO A 103 -18.15 -40.98 17.56
N ALA A 104 -19.27 -40.69 16.88
CA ALA A 104 -20.23 -39.64 17.28
C ALA A 104 -20.84 -39.81 18.68
N TRP A 105 -20.76 -41.01 19.27
CA TRP A 105 -21.21 -41.28 20.64
C TRP A 105 -20.20 -40.86 21.71
N ALA A 106 -18.92 -40.66 21.35
CA ALA A 106 -17.87 -40.31 22.29
C ALA A 106 -17.81 -38.80 22.56
N THR A 107 -18.63 -37.94 21.95
CA THR A 107 -18.64 -36.49 22.22
C THR A 107 -19.08 -36.22 23.67
N PRO A 108 -18.38 -35.38 24.47
CA PRO A 108 -18.68 -35.16 25.90
C PRO A 108 -20.11 -34.74 26.24
N TYR A 109 -20.86 -34.23 25.26
CA TYR A 109 -22.23 -33.73 25.42
C TYR A 109 -23.25 -34.44 24.49
N GLY A 110 -22.92 -35.63 23.99
CA GLY A 110 -23.82 -36.44 23.15
C GLY A 110 -24.01 -35.90 21.72
N PRO A 111 -24.67 -36.68 20.85
CA PRO A 111 -24.88 -36.30 19.46
C PRO A 111 -25.79 -35.07 19.34
N PRO A 112 -25.51 -34.14 18.42
CA PRO A 112 -26.33 -32.94 18.24
C PRO A 112 -27.76 -33.33 17.82
N PRO A 113 -28.80 -32.70 18.39
CA PRO A 113 -30.19 -33.03 18.09
C PRO A 113 -30.49 -32.79 16.61
N ARG A 114 -30.97 -33.83 15.92
CA ARG A 114 -31.40 -33.74 14.51
C ARG A 114 -32.68 -32.94 14.43
N ARG A 115 -32.60 -31.72 13.90
CA ARG A 115 -33.73 -30.85 13.61
C ARG A 115 -34.58 -31.51 12.51
N ARG A 116 -35.71 -32.11 12.87
CA ARG A 116 -36.76 -32.47 11.92
C ARG A 116 -37.47 -31.16 11.55
N PHE A 117 -37.26 -30.69 10.33
CA PHE A 117 -38.11 -29.64 9.78
C PHE A 117 -39.46 -30.29 9.38
N PRO A 118 -40.60 -29.63 9.63
CA PRO A 118 -41.90 -30.01 9.08
C PRO A 118 -41.96 -29.78 7.57
#